data_AF-A0A354FCD9-F1
#
_entry.id   AF-A0A354FCD9-F1
#
_cell.length_a   1.000
_cell.length_b   1.000
_cell.length_c   1.000
_cell.angle_alpha   90.00
_cell.angle_beta   90.00
_cell.angle_gamma   90.00
#
_symmetry.space_group_name_H-M   'P 1'
#
loop_
_entity.id
_entity.type
_entity.pdbx_description
1 polymer ?
#
loop_
_entity_poly.entity_id
_entity_poly.type
_entity_poly.pdbx_seq_one_letter_code
_entity_poly.pdbx_strand_id
1 'polypeptide(L)' 'NNEIGTIEPIPEIGEIAREHDIIFHTDAVQTAGYLPLNVDDLFADLLSVSAHKIYGPKGAGALYV' A
#
# COMPACT_ATOMS: atom_id res chain seq x y z
N ASN A 1 -6.80 -2.26 -6.85
CA ASN A 1 -7.65 -3.45 -6.71
C ASN A 1 -7.19 -4.56 -7.67
N ASN A 2 -6.96 -5.78 -7.20
CA ASN A 2 -6.40 -6.88 -8.00
C ASN A 2 -7.40 -7.53 -8.98
N GLU A 3 -8.71 -7.34 -8.79
CA GLU A 3 -9.75 -7.94 -9.62
C GLU A 3 -10.17 -7.02 -10.76
N ILE A 4 -10.48 -5.76 -10.43
CA ILE A 4 -11.04 -4.78 -11.38
C ILE A 4 -10.03 -3.72 -11.83
N GLY A 5 -8.83 -3.68 -11.22
CA GLY A 5 -7.76 -2.76 -11.60
C GLY A 5 -7.94 -1.32 -11.11
N THR A 6 -8.99 -1.02 -10.34
CA THR A 6 -9.24 0.32 -9.79
C THR A 6 -8.07 0.80 -8.92
N ILE A 7 -7.68 2.06 -9.11
CA ILE A 7 -6.77 2.79 -8.23
C ILE A 7 -7.66 3.51 -7.20
N GLU A 8 -7.51 3.13 -5.93
CA GLU A 8 -8.28 3.72 -4.84
C GLU A 8 -7.63 5.04 -4.38
N PRO A 9 -8.40 6.00 -3.85
CA PRO A 9 -7.91 7.27 -3.31
C PRO A 9 -7.28 7.08 -1.92
N ILE A 10 -6.16 6.33 -1.87
CA ILE A 10 -5.47 5.98 -0.63
C ILE A 10 -4.95 7.22 0.12
N PRO A 11 -4.36 8.25 -0.52
CA PRO A 11 -3.93 9.46 0.19
C PRO A 11 -5.05 10.13 0.98
N GLU A 12 -6.23 10.27 0.36
CA GLU A 12 -7.40 10.90 0.99
C GLU A 12 -7.93 10.07 2.16
N ILE A 13 -7.93 8.72 2.01
CA ILE A 13 -8.35 7.81 3.08
C ILE A 13 -7.35 7.86 4.26
N GLY A 14 -6.05 7.87 3.97
CA GLY A 14 -5.01 7.94 4.99
C GLY A 14 -5.01 9.27 5.74
N GLU A 15 -5.29 10.38 5.04
CA GLU A 15 -5.44 11.69 5.68
C GLU A 15 -6.58 11.68 6.70
N ILE A 16 -7.75 11.15 6.32
CA ILE A 16 -8.90 10.99 7.23
C ILE A 16 -8.54 10.10 8.42
N ALA A 17 -7.87 8.98 8.19
CA ALA A 17 -7.47 8.08 9.28
C ALA A 17 -6.55 8.78 10.28
N ARG A 18 -5.56 9.52 9.78
CA ARG A 18 -4.63 10.32 10.60
C ARG A 18 -5.35 11.42 11.38
N GLU A 19 -6.30 12.12 10.78
CA GLU A 19 -7.11 13.16 11.46
C GLU A 19 -7.90 12.61 12.66
N HIS A 20 -8.19 11.32 12.66
CA HIS A 20 -8.95 10.62 13.70
C HIS A 20 -8.10 9.73 14.62
N ASP A 21 -6.76 9.83 14.56
CA ASP A 21 -5.83 8.99 15.32
C ASP A 21 -6.06 7.48 15.08
N ILE A 22 -6.43 7.10 13.86
CA ILE A 22 -6.69 5.71 13.45
C ILE A 22 -5.45 5.14 12.78
N ILE A 23 -5.00 3.97 13.25
CA ILE A 23 -3.94 3.20 12.59
C ILE A 23 -4.42 2.76 11.21
N PHE A 24 -3.68 3.14 10.17
CA PHE A 24 -4.01 2.90 8.78
C PHE A 24 -3.05 1.90 8.13
N HIS A 25 -3.61 0.78 7.66
CA HIS A 25 -2.91 -0.19 6.83
C HIS A 25 -3.44 -0.15 5.40
N THR A 26 -2.54 -0.20 4.42
CA THR A 26 -2.90 -0.35 3.01
C THR A 26 -2.18 -1.52 2.34
N ASP A 27 -2.92 -2.26 1.50
CA ASP A 27 -2.37 -3.33 0.67
C ASP A 27 -1.84 -2.74 -0.65
N ALA A 28 -0.52 -2.67 -0.78
CA ALA A 28 0.15 -2.16 -1.98
C ALA A 28 0.70 -3.29 -2.87
N VAL A 29 0.28 -4.55 -2.69
CA VAL A 29 0.81 -5.73 -3.40
C VAL A 29 0.73 -5.60 -4.93
N GLN A 30 -0.32 -4.96 -5.45
CA GLN A 30 -0.51 -4.75 -6.89
C GLN A 30 0.03 -3.41 -7.40
N THR A 31 0.46 -2.53 -6.50
CA THR A 31 0.87 -1.15 -6.80
C THR A 31 2.38 -0.99 -6.75
N ALA A 32 3.03 -1.63 -5.77
CA ALA A 32 4.47 -1.59 -5.57
C ALA A 32 5.20 -2.02 -6.85
N GLY A 33 6.17 -1.21 -7.29
CA GLY A 33 6.94 -1.43 -8.52
C GLY A 33 6.22 -1.09 -9.83
N TYR A 34 4.93 -0.74 -9.79
CA TYR A 34 4.15 -0.34 -10.97
C TYR A 34 3.78 1.14 -10.97
N LEU A 35 3.44 1.69 -9.80
CA LEU A 35 3.17 3.12 -9.60
C LEU A 35 4.14 3.71 -8.58
N PRO A 36 4.38 5.04 -8.61
CA PRO A 36 5.08 5.73 -7.53
C PRO A 36 4.39 5.43 -6.20
N LEU A 37 5.17 5.00 -5.22
CA LEU A 37 4.69 4.60 -3.91
C LEU A 37 5.57 5.27 -2.87
N ASN A 38 5.10 6.39 -2.32
CA ASN A 38 5.73 7.09 -1.22
C ASN A 38 4.82 6.97 0.00
N VAL A 39 5.29 6.30 1.06
CA VAL A 39 4.46 5.98 2.22
C VAL A 39 4.01 7.23 2.96
N ASP A 40 4.87 8.26 3.02
CA ASP A 40 4.56 9.52 3.69
C ASP A 40 3.39 10.25 3.02
N ASP A 41 3.27 10.16 1.68
CA ASP A 41 2.19 10.77 0.90
C ASP A 41 0.86 9.99 1.04
N LEU A 42 0.92 8.73 1.50
CA LEU A 42 -0.26 7.89 1.73
C LEU A 42 -0.82 7.99 3.15
N PHE A 43 -0.05 8.57 4.08
CA PHE A 43 -0.35 8.60 5.51
C PHE A 43 -0.64 7.20 6.11
N ALA A 44 -0.02 6.16 5.56
CA ALA A 44 -0.18 4.79 6.03
C ALA A 44 0.86 4.46 7.10
N ASP A 45 0.41 3.99 8.26
CA ASP A 45 1.28 3.47 9.31
C ASP A 45 1.87 2.10 8.91
N LEU A 46 1.09 1.32 8.17
CA LEU A 46 1.46 -0.03 7.75
C LEU A 46 1.22 -0.21 6.25
N LEU A 47 2.14 -0.90 5.58
CA LEU A 47 1.99 -1.18 4.15
C LEU A 47 2.55 -2.54 3.76
N SER A 48 1.76 -3.34 3.05
CA SER A 48 2.17 -4.68 2.59
C SER A 48 2.65 -4.67 1.14
N VAL A 49 3.77 -5.35 0.88
CA VAL A 49 4.31 -5.60 -0.47
C VAL A 49 4.62 -7.08 -0.68
N SER A 50 4.51 -7.53 -1.93
CA SER A 50 4.81 -8.91 -2.32
C SER A 50 5.96 -8.96 -3.32
N ALA A 51 6.96 -9.79 -3.04
CA ALA A 51 8.15 -9.87 -3.89
C ALA A 51 7.82 -10.40 -5.29
N HIS A 52 7.00 -11.44 -5.40
CA HIS A 52 6.67 -12.05 -6.70
C HIS A 52 5.80 -11.19 -7.62
N LYS A 53 5.32 -10.04 -7.13
CA LYS A 53 4.66 -9.02 -7.96
C LYS A 53 5.65 -8.02 -8.57
N ILE A 54 6.86 -7.96 -8.04
CA ILE A 54 7.96 -7.10 -8.49
C ILE A 54 9.19 -7.91 -8.93
N TYR A 55 8.95 -9.05 -9.59
CA TYR A 55 9.99 -9.96 -10.11
C TYR A 55 10.88 -10.64 -9.05
N GLY A 56 10.50 -10.59 -7.78
CA GLY A 56 11.14 -11.35 -6.71
C GLY A 56 10.60 -12.79 -6.56
N PRO A 57 11.12 -13.56 -5.59
CA PRO A 57 10.71 -14.94 -5.39
C PRO A 57 9.28 -15.07 -4.87
N LYS A 58 8.60 -16.16 -5.25
CA LYS A 58 7.32 -16.58 -4.63
C LYS A 58 7.54 -16.95 -3.17
N GLY A 59 6.55 -16.65 -2.33
CA GLY A 59 6.60 -16.93 -0.89
C GLY A 59 7.36 -15.88 -0.06
N ALA A 60 7.80 -14.77 -0.66
CA ALA A 60 8.42 -13.65 0.04
C ALA A 60 7.59 -12.36 -0.12
N GLY A 61 7.62 -11.53 0.92
CA GLY A 61 6.98 -10.22 0.98
C GLY A 61 7.59 -9.39 2.11
N ALA A 62 7.13 -8.15 2.25
CA ALA A 62 7.53 -7.28 3.34
C ALA A 62 6.32 -6.51 3.88
N LEU A 63 6.42 -6.13 5.15
CA LEU A 63 5.52 -5.21 5.83
C LEU A 63 6.37 -4.00 6.22
N TYR A 64 6.00 -2.83 5.71
CA TYR A 64 6.45 -1.56 6.24
C TYR A 64 5.71 -1.26 7.55
N VAL A 65 6.46 -0.79 8.55
CA VAL A 65 6.01 -0.47 9.91
C VAL A 65 6.70 0.78 10.43
#